data_AF-A0A9P7D3X4-F1
#
_entry.id   AF-A0A9P7D3X4-F1
#
_cell.length_a   1.000
_cell.length_b   1.000
_cell.length_c   1.000
_cell.angle_alpha   90.00
_cell.angle_beta   90.00
_cell.angle_gamma   90.00
#
_symmetry.space_group_name_H-M   'P 1'
#
loop_
_entity.id
_entity.type
_entity.pdbx_description
1 polymer ?
#
loop_
_entity_poly.entity_id
_entity_poly.type
_entity_poly.pdbx_seq_one_letter_code
_entity_poly.pdbx_strand_id
1 'polypeptide(L)'
;MSYTQGISETPSEGSDIVIMESDDEHDQLLSNSLRTDPKPVKYIFINEFAPDNLKGAIINSPRPTQAAKKPQQGHKQKTEALSEPVGEDDDSDEQSRVRSTGKSKGAKAKKAKTSCRTCNKLAVFESNDETQPQSLSVRAYLHLETISQQQGRRKKLTMVTVMKSIQCNPFIFTVESTFKAFVQEVASAAKTTMANLTLSRLRWKFETPASLPMKLLTDEIGFQAMLDAVQERTMGHTIFLYLPKPINLEGPPEMSSLRDNTYYEEDEDSSIRPEQNMYMFHKAQINAMRQESTKEVVELERRYPIGSHPLFPNKHIYAKNGMFLELTSLCLNCQSTQSDPRATYDMPLMSNYFTKDKAIKPARPPPGSSMTMFAAYGAYVKGEDYTPDATASRGDTQTALDNYYE
;
A
#
# COMPACT_ATOMS: atom_id res chain seq x y z
N MET A 1 -13.31 5.89 85.67
CA MET A 1 -12.10 6.51 85.09
C MET A 1 -12.48 6.98 83.70
N SER A 2 -12.52 8.30 83.49
CA SER A 2 -13.05 8.90 82.26
C SER A 2 -11.89 9.48 81.47
N TYR A 3 -11.68 9.00 80.24
CA TYR A 3 -10.67 9.56 79.34
C TYR A 3 -11.35 10.50 78.33
N THR A 4 -11.07 11.78 78.44
CA THR A 4 -11.36 12.78 77.42
C THR A 4 -10.23 12.77 76.39
N GLN A 5 -10.51 12.36 75.15
CA GLN A 5 -9.62 12.60 74.02
C GLN A 5 -9.86 14.02 73.49
N GLY A 6 -8.82 14.85 73.55
CA GLY A 6 -8.79 16.13 72.84
C GLY A 6 -8.45 15.93 71.37
N ILE A 7 -9.18 16.61 70.49
CA ILE A 7 -8.93 16.63 69.05
C ILE A 7 -8.20 17.93 68.74
N SER A 8 -6.99 17.83 68.20
CA SER A 8 -6.19 18.98 67.76
C SER A 8 -6.57 19.35 66.33
N GLU A 9 -7.20 20.51 66.15
CA GLU A 9 -7.40 21.11 64.82
C GLU A 9 -6.05 21.52 64.22
N THR A 10 -5.89 21.33 62.90
CA THR A 10 -4.76 21.87 62.12
C THR A 10 -5.32 22.84 61.07
N PRO A 11 -4.70 24.00 60.85
CA PRO A 11 -5.20 24.98 59.90
C PRO A 11 -4.94 24.52 58.47
N SER A 12 -5.98 24.53 57.64
CA SER A 12 -5.88 24.28 56.20
C SER A 12 -5.27 25.50 55.51
N GLU A 13 -4.04 25.37 54.99
CA GLU A 13 -3.46 26.40 54.11
C GLU A 13 -4.28 26.50 52.82
N GLY A 14 -4.75 27.72 52.52
CA GLY A 14 -5.45 28.00 51.27
C GLY A 14 -4.46 28.08 50.12
N SER A 15 -4.59 27.19 49.15
CA SER A 15 -3.86 27.27 47.89
C SER A 15 -4.57 28.24 46.94
N ASP A 16 -3.99 29.42 46.72
CA ASP A 16 -4.45 30.38 45.70
C ASP A 16 -4.36 29.76 44.30
N ILE A 17 -5.51 29.47 43.70
CA ILE A 17 -5.61 29.00 42.33
C ILE A 17 -5.45 30.20 41.41
N VAL A 18 -4.24 30.39 40.90
CA VAL A 18 -3.96 31.36 39.81
C VAL A 18 -4.61 30.84 38.54
N ILE A 19 -5.80 31.36 38.22
CA ILE A 19 -6.44 31.15 36.93
C ILE A 19 -5.66 31.95 35.89
N MET A 20 -4.84 31.26 35.09
CA MET A 20 -4.28 31.84 33.87
C MET A 20 -5.37 31.92 32.81
N GLU A 21 -5.87 33.14 32.57
CA GLU A 21 -6.67 33.44 31.39
C GLU A 21 -5.84 33.10 30.14
N SER A 22 -6.43 32.32 29.22
CA SER A 22 -5.76 31.87 28.00
C SER A 22 -6.34 32.63 26.80
N ASP A 23 -5.47 33.31 26.05
CA ASP A 23 -5.87 34.17 24.94
C ASP A 23 -6.50 33.39 23.77
N ASP A 24 -7.81 33.52 23.60
CA ASP A 24 -8.61 32.92 22.52
C ASP A 24 -8.50 33.65 21.16
N GLU A 25 -7.53 34.55 20.97
CA GLU A 25 -7.46 35.40 19.76
C GLU A 25 -6.97 34.69 18.47
N HIS A 26 -6.41 33.48 18.58
CA HIS A 26 -5.68 32.88 17.45
C HIS A 26 -6.54 32.28 16.32
N ASP A 27 -7.83 31.99 16.57
CA ASP A 27 -8.69 31.28 15.59
C ASP A 27 -9.37 32.20 14.55
N GLN A 28 -9.39 33.52 14.76
CA GLN A 28 -10.06 34.43 13.81
C GLN A 28 -9.30 34.61 12.47
N LEU A 29 -7.97 34.48 12.47
CA LEU A 29 -7.13 34.77 11.31
C LEU A 29 -7.26 33.74 10.16
N LEU A 30 -7.67 32.50 10.44
CA LEU A 30 -7.88 31.48 9.41
C LEU A 30 -9.16 31.69 8.60
N SER A 31 -10.16 32.38 9.17
CA SER A 31 -11.48 32.57 8.53
C SER A 31 -11.44 33.50 7.30
N ASN A 32 -10.50 34.43 7.24
CA ASN A 32 -10.45 35.46 6.19
C ASN A 32 -9.76 35.01 4.89
N SER A 33 -8.94 33.95 4.91
CA SER A 33 -8.28 33.43 3.69
C SER A 33 -9.21 32.67 2.73
N LEU A 34 -10.41 32.27 3.18
CA LEU A 34 -11.36 31.46 2.40
C LEU A 34 -12.44 32.27 1.66
N ARG A 35 -12.39 33.60 1.69
CA ARG A 35 -13.40 34.49 1.05
C ARG A 35 -12.98 35.09 -0.29
N THR A 36 -11.88 34.64 -0.89
CA THR A 36 -11.52 35.05 -2.26
C THR A 36 -12.09 34.06 -3.27
N ASP A 37 -13.01 34.53 -4.11
CA ASP A 37 -13.62 33.71 -5.17
C ASP A 37 -12.55 33.07 -6.07
N PRO A 38 -12.50 31.74 -6.19
CA PRO A 38 -11.51 31.08 -7.03
C PRO A 38 -11.81 31.38 -8.50
N LYS A 39 -10.90 32.13 -9.15
CA LYS A 39 -10.93 32.34 -10.61
C LYS A 39 -11.02 30.98 -11.32
N PRO A 40 -11.86 30.83 -12.34
CA PRO A 40 -12.08 29.53 -12.99
C PRO A 40 -10.79 29.01 -13.63
N VAL A 41 -10.16 28.04 -12.97
CA VAL A 41 -8.99 27.33 -13.49
C VAL A 41 -9.47 26.46 -14.66
N LYS A 42 -8.96 26.77 -15.86
CA LYS A 42 -9.26 26.00 -17.06
C LYS A 42 -8.53 24.67 -17.02
N TYR A 43 -9.13 23.66 -16.39
CA TYR A 43 -8.61 22.29 -16.37
C TYR A 43 -8.55 21.72 -17.79
N ILE A 44 -7.33 21.53 -18.30
CA ILE A 44 -7.09 20.77 -19.52
C ILE A 44 -6.93 19.31 -19.10
N PHE A 45 -7.93 18.49 -19.42
CA PHE A 45 -7.83 17.03 -19.25
C PHE A 45 -6.83 16.48 -20.27
N ILE A 46 -5.62 16.15 -19.80
CA ILE A 46 -4.64 15.38 -20.58
C ILE A 46 -4.97 13.90 -20.36
N ASN A 47 -5.54 13.26 -21.38
CA ASN A 47 -5.86 11.84 -21.35
C ASN A 47 -4.62 11.00 -21.73
N GLU A 48 -3.75 10.72 -20.76
CA GLU A 48 -2.54 9.89 -20.95
C GLU A 48 -2.84 8.39 -21.25
N PHE A 49 -4.11 7.96 -21.22
CA PHE A 49 -4.52 6.57 -21.45
C PHE A 49 -5.23 6.35 -22.81
N ALA A 50 -5.09 7.26 -23.77
CA ALA A 50 -5.46 6.98 -25.15
C ALA A 50 -4.47 5.97 -25.78
N PRO A 51 -4.92 4.79 -26.24
CA PRO A 51 -4.01 3.85 -26.93
C PRO A 51 -3.61 4.40 -28.32
N ASP A 52 -2.35 4.22 -28.70
CA ASP A 52 -1.71 4.68 -29.96
C ASP A 52 -2.24 4.01 -31.26
N ASN A 53 -3.55 3.96 -31.45
CA ASN A 53 -4.20 3.31 -32.59
C ASN A 53 -5.28 4.18 -33.24
N LEU A 54 -4.85 5.29 -33.84
CA LEU A 54 -5.62 5.98 -34.89
C LEU A 54 -4.68 6.53 -35.98
N LYS A 55 -4.19 5.61 -36.82
CA LYS A 55 -3.61 5.97 -38.12
C LYS A 55 -4.74 6.32 -39.10
N GLY A 56 -4.82 7.58 -39.51
CA GLY A 56 -5.35 7.97 -40.81
C GLY A 56 -6.63 8.80 -40.81
N ALA A 57 -6.48 10.12 -40.92
CA ALA A 57 -7.28 10.95 -41.82
C ALA A 57 -6.58 12.30 -42.10
N ILE A 58 -6.01 12.42 -43.29
CA ILE A 58 -6.03 13.60 -44.19
C ILE A 58 -5.99 15.00 -43.53
N ILE A 59 -4.88 15.73 -43.74
CA ILE A 59 -4.86 17.12 -44.24
C ILE A 59 -3.55 17.33 -45.01
N ASN A 60 -3.63 18.03 -46.15
CA ASN A 60 -2.51 18.22 -47.08
C ASN A 60 -1.64 19.42 -46.68
N SER A 61 -0.31 19.26 -46.69
CA SER A 61 0.64 20.38 -46.88
C SER A 61 2.00 19.84 -47.38
N PRO A 62 2.75 20.57 -48.24
CA PRO A 62 3.76 19.96 -49.10
C PRO A 62 5.14 19.76 -48.45
N ARG A 63 5.83 18.74 -48.94
CA ARG A 63 7.17 18.31 -48.53
C ARG A 63 8.25 18.94 -49.44
N PRO A 64 9.28 19.61 -48.91
CA PRO A 64 10.48 19.88 -49.69
C PRO A 64 11.32 18.61 -49.86
N THR A 65 11.76 18.37 -51.09
CA THR A 65 12.62 17.25 -51.48
C THR A 65 14.05 17.42 -50.99
N GLN A 66 14.65 16.36 -50.42
CA GLN A 66 16.10 16.16 -50.48
C GLN A 66 16.46 14.70 -50.80
N ALA A 67 17.45 14.59 -51.69
CA ALA A 67 18.16 13.40 -52.15
C ALA A 67 19.19 12.93 -51.09
N ALA A 68 19.94 11.83 -51.22
CA ALA A 68 19.76 10.52 -51.87
C ALA A 68 20.92 9.59 -51.43
N LYS A 69 20.73 8.27 -51.60
CA LYS A 69 21.78 7.21 -51.70
C LYS A 69 22.90 7.15 -50.64
N LYS A 70 22.95 6.02 -49.91
CA LYS A 70 23.93 4.94 -50.16
C LYS A 70 23.59 3.65 -49.37
N PRO A 71 23.84 2.45 -49.94
CA PRO A 71 23.74 1.17 -49.23
C PRO A 71 25.12 0.57 -48.93
N GLN A 72 25.26 -0.19 -47.84
CA GLN A 72 26.24 -1.27 -47.65
C GLN A 72 25.78 -2.15 -46.48
N GLN A 73 25.68 -3.47 -46.67
CA GLN A 73 26.60 -4.49 -46.10
C GLN A 73 26.81 -4.30 -44.59
N GLY A 74 26.40 -5.20 -43.69
CA GLY A 74 26.20 -6.64 -43.85
C GLY A 74 27.40 -7.40 -43.28
N HIS A 75 27.41 -7.62 -41.96
CA HIS A 75 28.38 -8.52 -41.33
C HIS A 75 27.70 -9.33 -40.22
N LYS A 76 27.64 -10.65 -40.42
CA LYS A 76 27.58 -11.60 -39.30
C LYS A 76 28.97 -11.62 -38.66
N GLN A 77 29.03 -11.63 -37.34
CA GLN A 77 30.17 -12.21 -36.64
C GLN A 77 29.69 -13.43 -35.86
N LYS A 78 30.38 -14.53 -36.12
CA LYS A 78 30.25 -15.85 -35.50
C LYS A 78 31.51 -16.01 -34.67
N THR A 79 31.39 -16.29 -33.38
CA THR A 79 32.54 -16.57 -32.51
C THR A 79 32.41 -17.99 -31.96
N GLU A 80 33.13 -18.91 -32.59
CA GLU A 80 33.48 -20.23 -32.07
C GLU A 80 35.00 -20.26 -31.87
N ALA A 81 35.44 -20.59 -30.65
CA ALA A 81 36.74 -21.19 -30.25
C ALA A 81 36.81 -21.03 -28.71
N LEU A 82 36.90 -22.04 -27.83
CA LEU A 82 37.55 -23.37 -27.85
C LEU A 82 39.06 -23.35 -27.51
N SER A 83 39.35 -23.60 -26.23
CA SER A 83 40.55 -24.28 -25.69
C SER A 83 40.29 -24.51 -24.18
N GLU A 84 40.01 -25.71 -23.66
CA GLU A 84 40.78 -26.98 -23.56
C GLU A 84 41.68 -27.04 -22.28
N PRO A 85 41.96 -28.24 -21.69
CA PRO A 85 41.95 -28.44 -20.22
C PRO A 85 43.17 -29.17 -19.58
N VAL A 86 43.21 -29.19 -18.22
CA VAL A 86 43.90 -30.10 -17.25
C VAL A 86 43.18 -29.93 -15.87
N GLY A 87 43.10 -30.83 -14.88
CA GLY A 87 43.36 -32.29 -14.72
C GLY A 87 42.06 -33.06 -14.41
N GLU A 88 41.95 -34.21 -13.72
CA GLU A 88 42.82 -35.03 -12.82
C GLU A 88 42.90 -34.48 -11.37
N ASP A 89 42.39 -35.14 -10.30
CA ASP A 89 42.00 -36.56 -10.06
C ASP A 89 40.86 -36.80 -9.01
N ASP A 90 40.49 -38.08 -8.83
CA ASP A 90 40.02 -38.75 -7.58
C ASP A 90 38.51 -39.07 -7.34
N ASP A 91 38.02 -40.03 -8.13
CA ASP A 91 37.47 -41.37 -7.76
C ASP A 91 36.24 -41.64 -6.82
N SER A 92 35.70 -42.86 -7.02
CA SER A 92 34.79 -43.68 -6.18
C SER A 92 33.25 -43.61 -6.35
N ASP A 93 32.76 -44.63 -7.08
CA ASP A 93 31.56 -45.49 -6.89
C ASP A 93 30.13 -44.89 -6.83
N GLU A 94 29.22 -45.16 -7.77
CA GLU A 94 28.65 -46.44 -8.27
C GLU A 94 27.40 -46.92 -7.49
N GLN A 95 26.20 -46.81 -8.11
CA GLN A 95 25.27 -47.95 -8.32
C GLN A 95 23.99 -47.62 -9.11
N SER A 96 24.03 -47.97 -10.41
CA SER A 96 23.02 -48.81 -11.09
C SER A 96 21.60 -48.30 -11.47
N ARG A 97 21.10 -48.95 -12.55
CA ARG A 97 19.71 -49.08 -13.07
C ARG A 97 19.16 -47.89 -13.90
N VAL A 98 19.16 -47.89 -15.25
CA VAL A 98 18.76 -48.85 -16.32
C VAL A 98 17.30 -48.66 -16.81
N ARG A 99 17.15 -48.53 -18.14
CA ARG A 99 15.92 -48.55 -18.99
C ARG A 99 15.00 -47.31 -18.90
N SER A 100 14.36 -46.86 -20.00
CA SER A 100 14.45 -47.29 -21.41
C SER A 100 13.92 -46.23 -22.40
N THR A 101 14.40 -46.32 -23.64
CA THR A 101 13.99 -45.60 -24.85
C THR A 101 12.48 -45.68 -25.17
N GLY A 102 11.90 -44.62 -25.73
CA GLY A 102 10.48 -44.61 -26.17
C GLY A 102 10.09 -43.49 -27.15
N LYS A 103 10.64 -43.48 -28.37
CA LYS A 103 10.16 -42.62 -29.47
C LYS A 103 8.76 -43.07 -29.93
N SER A 104 7.80 -42.15 -30.04
CA SER A 104 6.73 -42.25 -31.06
C SER A 104 6.19 -40.88 -31.48
N LYS A 105 6.56 -40.43 -32.69
CA LYS A 105 5.87 -39.32 -33.38
C LYS A 105 4.64 -39.90 -34.09
N GLY A 106 3.45 -39.71 -33.53
CA GLY A 106 2.18 -40.14 -34.12
C GLY A 106 1.50 -39.05 -34.95
N ALA A 107 1.90 -38.88 -36.22
CA ALA A 107 1.12 -38.06 -37.15
C ALA A 107 -0.12 -38.86 -37.62
N LYS A 108 -1.33 -38.34 -37.41
CA LYS A 108 -2.56 -38.92 -38.00
C LYS A 108 -3.44 -37.88 -38.68
N ALA A 109 -3.33 -37.91 -40.01
CA ALA A 109 -4.39 -37.83 -41.01
C ALA A 109 -5.59 -36.89 -40.77
N LYS A 110 -5.68 -35.90 -41.67
CA LYS A 110 -6.94 -35.27 -42.08
C LYS A 110 -7.97 -36.35 -42.47
N LYS A 111 -9.20 -36.28 -41.96
CA LYS A 111 -10.38 -36.86 -42.61
C LYS A 111 -11.40 -35.76 -42.88
N ALA A 112 -12.02 -35.82 -44.06
CA ALA A 112 -12.90 -34.79 -44.59
C ALA A 112 -14.37 -35.08 -44.29
N LYS A 113 -15.18 -34.01 -44.39
CA LYS A 113 -16.60 -33.99 -44.78
C LYS A 113 -17.48 -35.17 -44.33
N THR A 114 -18.36 -34.88 -43.37
CA THR A 114 -19.75 -35.36 -43.46
C THR A 114 -20.70 -34.18 -43.22
N SER A 115 -21.31 -33.69 -44.30
CA SER A 115 -22.38 -32.70 -44.23
C SER A 115 -23.67 -33.39 -43.79
N CYS A 116 -24.00 -33.34 -42.50
CA CYS A 116 -25.33 -33.77 -42.05
C CYS A 116 -26.30 -32.58 -42.12
N ARG A 117 -26.97 -32.43 -43.28
CA ARG A 117 -28.15 -31.57 -43.41
C ARG A 117 -29.34 -32.26 -42.72
N THR A 118 -29.49 -32.05 -41.43
CA THR A 118 -30.72 -32.42 -40.73
C THR A 118 -31.69 -31.23 -40.77
N CYS A 119 -32.53 -31.19 -41.80
CA CYS A 119 -33.67 -30.30 -41.85
C CYS A 119 -34.72 -30.78 -40.82
N ASN A 120 -34.61 -30.30 -39.58
CA ASN A 120 -35.65 -30.52 -38.58
C ASN A 120 -36.89 -29.70 -38.94
N LYS A 121 -37.82 -30.41 -39.58
CA LYS A 121 -39.22 -30.11 -39.82
C LYS A 121 -39.82 -29.24 -38.70
N LEU A 122 -40.30 -28.05 -39.08
CA LEU A 122 -41.12 -27.18 -38.23
C LEU A 122 -42.38 -27.94 -37.80
N ALA A 123 -42.38 -28.46 -36.57
CA ALA A 123 -43.60 -28.80 -35.86
C ALA A 123 -44.05 -27.53 -35.13
N VAL A 124 -44.89 -26.74 -35.79
CA VAL A 124 -45.58 -25.60 -35.18
C VAL A 124 -46.61 -26.16 -34.20
N PHE A 125 -46.19 -26.32 -32.94
CA PHE A 125 -47.10 -26.46 -31.81
C PHE A 125 -47.32 -25.07 -31.23
N GLU A 126 -48.43 -24.44 -31.62
CA GLU A 126 -48.99 -23.28 -30.93
C GLU A 126 -49.59 -23.75 -29.59
N SER A 127 -48.71 -24.09 -28.65
CA SER A 127 -49.10 -24.36 -27.26
C SER A 127 -49.34 -23.01 -26.57
N ASN A 128 -50.56 -22.50 -26.77
CA ASN A 128 -51.06 -21.28 -26.15
C ASN A 128 -51.33 -21.50 -24.66
N ASP A 129 -50.26 -21.66 -23.89
CA ASP A 129 -50.27 -21.81 -22.44
C ASP A 129 -49.73 -20.51 -21.83
N GLU A 130 -50.57 -19.77 -21.11
CA GLU A 130 -50.23 -18.49 -20.45
C GLU A 130 -49.25 -18.75 -19.31
N THR A 131 -48.00 -19.03 -19.69
CA THR A 131 -46.93 -19.41 -18.77
C THR A 131 -46.49 -18.15 -18.04
N GLN A 132 -47.05 -17.94 -16.85
CA GLN A 132 -46.71 -16.85 -15.94
C GLN A 132 -45.17 -16.73 -15.85
N PRO A 133 -44.58 -15.55 -16.11
CA PRO A 133 -43.13 -15.42 -16.27
C PRO A 133 -42.43 -15.80 -14.96
N GLN A 134 -41.76 -16.96 -14.95
CA GLN A 134 -40.98 -17.39 -13.79
C GLN A 134 -39.82 -16.42 -13.58
N SER A 135 -39.82 -15.73 -12.44
CA SER A 135 -38.79 -14.76 -12.10
C SER A 135 -37.41 -15.42 -12.10
N LEU A 136 -36.56 -14.99 -13.03
CA LEU A 136 -35.26 -15.61 -13.25
C LEU A 136 -34.38 -15.42 -12.01
N SER A 137 -33.90 -16.52 -11.43
CA SER A 137 -33.03 -16.51 -10.25
C SER A 137 -31.57 -16.73 -10.63
N VAL A 138 -30.69 -15.95 -10.00
CA VAL A 138 -29.26 -15.88 -10.28
C VAL A 138 -28.49 -16.27 -9.03
N ARG A 139 -27.58 -17.24 -9.15
CA ARG A 139 -26.71 -17.69 -8.04
C ARG A 139 -25.36 -17.00 -8.13
N ALA A 140 -24.96 -16.32 -7.06
CA ALA A 140 -23.64 -15.68 -6.96
C ALA A 140 -22.75 -16.39 -5.93
N TYR A 141 -21.50 -16.66 -6.30
CA TYR A 141 -20.44 -17.00 -5.35
C TYR A 141 -19.49 -15.80 -5.22
N LEU A 142 -19.24 -15.34 -4.00
CA LEU A 142 -18.36 -14.22 -3.72
C LEU A 142 -16.96 -14.70 -3.33
N HIS A 143 -15.93 -14.07 -3.92
CA HIS A 143 -14.52 -14.31 -3.64
C HIS A 143 -13.88 -13.01 -3.11
N LEU A 144 -13.42 -13.04 -1.86
CA LEU A 144 -12.69 -11.94 -1.23
C LEU A 144 -11.19 -12.06 -1.50
N GLU A 145 -10.65 -11.12 -2.27
CA GLU A 145 -9.26 -11.08 -2.69
C GLU A 145 -8.37 -10.43 -1.63
N THR A 146 -7.42 -11.18 -1.10
CA THR A 146 -6.36 -10.67 -0.23
C THR A 146 -5.05 -10.59 -1.01
N ILE A 147 -4.39 -9.43 -0.90
CA ILE A 147 -3.06 -9.21 -1.48
C ILE A 147 -2.04 -9.51 -0.39
N SER A 148 -1.28 -10.59 -0.55
CA SER A 148 -0.17 -10.93 0.35
C SER A 148 1.17 -10.73 -0.36
N GLN A 149 2.04 -9.90 0.20
CA GLN A 149 3.44 -9.86 -0.22
C GLN A 149 4.16 -11.06 0.43
N GLN A 150 4.73 -11.94 -0.39
CA GLN A 150 5.53 -13.06 0.10
C GLN A 150 6.99 -12.83 -0.31
N GLN A 151 7.91 -12.92 0.65
CA GLN A 151 9.33 -12.91 0.36
C GLN A 151 9.68 -14.16 -0.46
N GLY A 152 10.22 -13.95 -1.66
CA GLY A 152 10.66 -15.05 -2.53
C GLY A 152 11.81 -15.83 -1.90
N ARG A 153 11.72 -17.16 -1.84
CA ARG A 153 12.76 -18.06 -1.27
C ARG A 153 14.10 -18.11 -2.03
N ARG A 154 14.38 -17.20 -2.97
CA ARG A 154 15.61 -17.16 -3.76
C ARG A 154 16.36 -15.85 -3.51
N LYS A 155 17.69 -15.89 -3.64
CA LYS A 155 18.69 -14.87 -3.23
C LYS A 155 18.59 -13.47 -3.93
N LYS A 156 17.44 -13.11 -4.52
CA LYS A 156 17.16 -11.78 -5.09
C LYS A 156 15.88 -11.25 -4.42
N LEU A 157 15.95 -10.05 -3.83
CA LEU A 157 14.86 -9.37 -3.10
C LEU A 157 13.71 -8.88 -4.01
N THR A 158 13.20 -9.73 -4.89
CA THR A 158 11.98 -9.42 -5.66
C THR A 158 10.77 -9.83 -4.83
N MET A 159 10.07 -8.86 -4.24
CA MET A 159 8.78 -9.08 -3.60
C MET A 159 7.79 -9.62 -4.64
N VAL A 160 7.23 -10.80 -4.39
CA VAL A 160 6.18 -11.37 -5.25
C VAL A 160 4.84 -11.12 -4.59
N THR A 161 3.98 -10.38 -5.28
CA THR A 161 2.60 -10.13 -4.88
C THR A 161 1.76 -11.36 -5.20
N VAL A 162 1.34 -12.09 -4.18
CA VAL A 162 0.48 -13.28 -4.31
C VAL A 162 -0.94 -12.91 -3.90
N MET A 163 -1.86 -12.94 -4.86
CA MET A 163 -3.29 -12.83 -4.60
C MET A 163 -3.82 -14.16 -4.08
N LYS A 164 -4.52 -14.12 -2.94
CA LYS A 164 -5.24 -15.26 -2.36
C LYS A 164 -6.71 -14.90 -2.21
N SER A 165 -7.60 -15.68 -2.80
CA SER A 165 -9.04 -15.49 -2.68
C SER A 165 -9.64 -16.39 -1.60
N ILE A 166 -10.45 -15.82 -0.71
CA ILE A 166 -11.31 -16.57 0.23
C ILE A 166 -12.71 -16.63 -0.38
N GLN A 167 -13.29 -17.82 -0.51
CA GLN A 167 -14.66 -17.99 -1.00
C GLN A 167 -15.65 -17.83 0.16
N CYS A 168 -16.65 -16.97 -0.03
CA CYS A 168 -17.77 -16.80 0.89
C CYS A 168 -18.92 -17.76 0.55
N ASN A 169 -19.92 -17.82 1.42
CA ASN A 169 -21.17 -18.53 1.14
C ASN A 169 -21.84 -17.95 -0.12
N PRO A 170 -22.43 -18.80 -0.99
CA PRO A 170 -23.22 -18.31 -2.11
C PRO A 170 -24.53 -17.70 -1.63
N PHE A 171 -25.04 -16.76 -2.42
CA PHE A 171 -26.38 -16.20 -2.26
C PHE A 171 -27.14 -16.25 -3.60
N ILE A 172 -28.46 -16.07 -3.55
CA ILE A 172 -29.35 -16.09 -4.71
C ILE A 172 -30.15 -14.79 -4.72
N PHE A 173 -30.26 -14.16 -5.89
CA PHE A 173 -31.09 -12.97 -6.11
C PHE A 173 -31.91 -13.13 -7.40
N THR A 174 -32.91 -12.27 -7.61
CA THR A 174 -33.77 -12.30 -8.80
C THR A 174 -33.37 -11.19 -9.78
N VAL A 175 -33.74 -11.32 -11.05
CA VAL A 175 -33.51 -10.25 -12.04
C VAL A 175 -34.35 -8.99 -11.78
N GLU A 176 -35.40 -9.10 -10.96
CA GLU A 176 -36.19 -7.96 -10.46
C GLU A 176 -35.54 -7.23 -9.26
N SER A 177 -34.41 -7.74 -8.74
CA SER A 177 -33.72 -7.14 -7.60
C SER A 177 -33.06 -5.82 -7.98
N THR A 178 -33.23 -4.77 -7.18
CA THR A 178 -32.54 -3.49 -7.38
C THR A 178 -31.04 -3.60 -7.10
N PHE A 179 -30.22 -2.72 -7.70
CA PHE A 179 -28.78 -2.68 -7.42
C PHE A 179 -28.47 -2.51 -5.93
N LYS A 180 -29.26 -1.71 -5.21
CA LYS A 180 -29.14 -1.53 -3.75
C LYS A 180 -29.34 -2.83 -2.98
N ALA A 181 -30.36 -3.62 -3.33
CA ALA A 181 -30.63 -4.92 -2.70
C ALA A 181 -29.50 -5.92 -3.00
N PHE A 182 -29.03 -5.96 -4.25
CA PHE A 182 -27.88 -6.79 -4.62
C PHE A 182 -26.61 -6.43 -3.83
N VAL A 183 -26.29 -5.14 -3.65
CA VAL A 183 -25.14 -4.69 -2.85
C VAL A 183 -25.31 -5.06 -1.37
N GLN A 184 -26.54 -5.05 -0.84
CA GLN A 184 -26.83 -5.49 0.53
C GLN A 184 -26.58 -7.00 0.71
N GLU A 185 -26.95 -7.84 -0.26
CA GLU A 185 -26.61 -9.27 -0.25
C GLU A 185 -25.09 -9.51 -0.36
N VAL A 186 -24.38 -8.73 -1.19
CA VAL A 186 -22.91 -8.77 -1.25
C VAL A 186 -22.28 -8.38 0.10
N ALA A 187 -22.82 -7.37 0.79
CA ALA A 187 -22.37 -6.94 2.11
C ALA A 187 -22.58 -8.04 3.17
N SER A 188 -23.76 -8.66 3.17
CA SER A 188 -24.12 -9.80 4.02
C SER A 188 -23.17 -10.99 3.80
N ALA A 189 -22.96 -11.40 2.54
CA ALA A 189 -22.05 -12.49 2.19
C ALA A 189 -20.58 -12.18 2.51
N ALA A 190 -20.17 -10.91 2.47
CA ALA A 190 -18.86 -10.44 2.89
C ALA A 190 -18.72 -10.26 4.42
N LYS A 191 -19.80 -10.36 5.19
CA LYS A 191 -19.88 -10.05 6.64
C LYS A 191 -19.39 -8.64 6.97
N THR A 192 -19.86 -7.65 6.21
CA THR A 192 -19.49 -6.23 6.39
C THR A 192 -20.66 -5.30 6.09
N THR A 193 -20.49 -4.00 6.32
CA THR A 193 -21.51 -2.98 5.99
C THR A 193 -21.38 -2.53 4.52
N MET A 194 -22.47 -2.05 3.92
CA MET A 194 -22.44 -1.54 2.54
C MET A 194 -21.41 -0.41 2.34
N ALA A 195 -21.17 0.41 3.37
CA ALA A 195 -20.19 1.50 3.33
C ALA A 195 -18.72 1.01 3.27
N ASN A 196 -18.44 -0.19 3.79
CA ASN A 196 -17.10 -0.78 3.79
C ASN A 196 -16.79 -1.57 2.50
N LEU A 197 -17.76 -1.72 1.58
CA LEU A 197 -17.54 -2.38 0.29
C LEU A 197 -16.84 -1.45 -0.71
N THR A 198 -15.69 -1.90 -1.24
CA THR A 198 -14.98 -1.19 -2.32
C THR A 198 -15.64 -1.47 -3.68
N LEU A 199 -16.86 -0.98 -3.91
CA LEU A 199 -17.65 -1.23 -5.13
C LEU A 199 -16.93 -0.82 -6.42
N SER A 200 -16.07 0.20 -6.37
CA SER A 200 -15.20 0.61 -7.48
C SER A 200 -14.25 -0.49 -7.98
N ARG A 201 -14.11 -1.59 -7.24
CA ARG A 201 -13.28 -2.76 -7.57
C ARG A 201 -14.06 -4.08 -7.60
N LEU A 202 -15.39 -4.03 -7.46
CA LEU A 202 -16.24 -5.21 -7.61
C LEU A 202 -16.22 -5.66 -9.08
N ARG A 203 -15.85 -6.93 -9.30
CA ARG A 203 -15.75 -7.54 -10.62
C ARG A 203 -16.58 -8.82 -10.69
N TRP A 204 -17.05 -9.17 -11.86
CA TRP A 204 -17.86 -10.37 -12.07
C TRP A 204 -17.49 -11.14 -13.34
N LYS A 205 -17.82 -12.43 -13.38
CA LYS A 205 -17.87 -13.25 -14.60
C LYS A 205 -18.83 -14.43 -14.40
N PHE A 206 -19.22 -15.08 -15.49
CA PHE A 206 -19.90 -16.38 -15.40
C PHE A 206 -18.96 -17.49 -14.92
N GLU A 207 -19.53 -18.50 -14.26
CA GLU A 207 -18.81 -19.74 -13.89
C GLU A 207 -18.30 -20.48 -15.14
N THR A 208 -19.14 -20.60 -16.17
CA THR A 208 -18.82 -21.29 -17.44
C THR A 208 -18.98 -20.38 -18.66
N PRO A 209 -18.08 -20.46 -19.67
CA PRO A 209 -16.75 -21.05 -19.60
C PRO A 209 -15.80 -20.20 -18.72
N ALA A 210 -14.93 -20.87 -17.96
CA ALA A 210 -14.07 -20.24 -16.95
C ALA A 210 -13.07 -19.19 -17.51
N SER A 211 -12.83 -19.22 -18.83
CA SER A 211 -11.92 -18.36 -19.59
C SER A 211 -12.50 -16.98 -19.96
N LEU A 212 -13.74 -16.66 -19.54
CA LEU A 212 -14.32 -15.35 -19.80
C LEU A 212 -13.56 -14.24 -19.06
N PRO A 213 -13.37 -13.05 -19.69
CA PRO A 213 -12.80 -11.90 -19.02
C PRO A 213 -13.73 -11.43 -17.89
N MET A 214 -13.13 -10.97 -16.79
CA MET A 214 -13.90 -10.33 -15.72
C MET A 214 -14.35 -8.94 -16.16
N LYS A 215 -15.64 -8.64 -15.96
CA LYS A 215 -16.24 -7.32 -16.15
C LYS A 215 -16.28 -6.57 -14.81
N LEU A 216 -16.30 -5.25 -14.86
CA LEU A 216 -16.45 -4.38 -13.67
C LEU A 216 -17.94 -4.19 -13.34
N LEU A 217 -18.27 -3.99 -12.07
CA LEU A 217 -19.64 -3.84 -11.55
C LEU A 217 -19.66 -2.74 -10.49
N THR A 218 -19.53 -1.49 -10.93
CA THR A 218 -19.41 -0.31 -10.07
C THR A 218 -20.73 0.31 -9.66
N ASP A 219 -21.74 0.19 -10.51
CA ASP A 219 -22.90 1.07 -10.57
C ASP A 219 -24.13 0.34 -11.13
N GLU A 220 -25.28 1.00 -11.07
CA GLU A 220 -26.57 0.46 -11.51
C GLU A 220 -26.59 0.13 -13.01
N ILE A 221 -25.85 0.89 -13.85
CA ILE A 221 -25.71 0.62 -15.29
C ILE A 221 -24.92 -0.68 -15.50
N GLY A 222 -23.79 -0.86 -14.80
CA GLY A 222 -23.02 -2.11 -14.82
C GLY A 222 -23.82 -3.31 -14.30
N PHE A 223 -24.72 -3.09 -13.35
CA PHE A 223 -25.63 -4.11 -12.82
C PHE A 223 -26.72 -4.49 -13.82
N GLN A 224 -27.38 -3.53 -14.48
CA GLN A 224 -28.33 -3.82 -15.54
C GLN A 224 -27.65 -4.59 -16.69
N ALA A 225 -26.47 -4.16 -17.14
CA ALA A 225 -25.71 -4.86 -18.16
C ALA A 225 -25.22 -6.27 -17.74
N MET A 226 -25.16 -6.55 -16.43
CA MET A 226 -24.98 -7.91 -15.92
C MET A 226 -26.28 -8.72 -16.02
N LEU A 227 -27.41 -8.15 -15.62
CA LEU A 227 -28.72 -8.79 -15.71
C LEU A 227 -29.09 -9.14 -17.16
N ASP A 228 -28.90 -8.21 -18.10
CA ASP A 228 -29.15 -8.41 -19.53
C ASP A 228 -28.33 -9.61 -20.05
N ALA A 229 -27.03 -9.65 -19.75
CA ALA A 229 -26.14 -10.74 -20.13
C ALA A 229 -26.47 -12.09 -19.45
N VAL A 230 -27.15 -12.07 -18.29
CA VAL A 230 -27.66 -13.27 -17.61
C VAL A 230 -28.97 -13.73 -18.27
N GLN A 231 -29.86 -12.82 -18.66
CA GLN A 231 -31.09 -13.12 -19.40
C GLN A 231 -30.81 -13.67 -20.81
N GLU A 232 -29.77 -13.18 -21.49
CA GLU A 232 -29.32 -13.69 -22.79
C GLU A 232 -28.90 -15.18 -22.74
N ARG A 233 -28.65 -15.75 -21.56
CA ARG A 233 -28.29 -17.16 -21.40
C ARG A 233 -29.49 -18.04 -21.14
N THR A 234 -29.63 -19.06 -22.00
CA THR A 234 -30.63 -20.13 -21.86
C THR A 234 -30.35 -21.10 -20.70
N MET A 235 -29.10 -21.19 -20.23
CA MET A 235 -28.70 -22.10 -19.15
C MET A 235 -27.57 -21.52 -18.29
N GLY A 236 -27.59 -21.83 -17.00
CA GLY A 236 -26.48 -21.57 -16.08
C GLY A 236 -26.36 -20.11 -15.63
N HIS A 237 -27.37 -19.64 -14.88
CA HIS A 237 -27.40 -18.31 -14.24
C HIS A 237 -26.51 -18.26 -12.97
N THR A 238 -25.28 -18.77 -13.08
CA THR A 238 -24.28 -18.79 -12.00
C THR A 238 -23.12 -17.85 -12.33
N ILE A 239 -22.85 -16.92 -11.40
CA ILE A 239 -21.79 -15.92 -11.52
C ILE A 239 -20.80 -16.01 -10.35
N PHE A 240 -19.55 -15.64 -10.63
CA PHE A 240 -18.50 -15.42 -9.65
C PHE A 240 -18.23 -13.93 -9.50
N LEU A 241 -18.35 -13.43 -8.27
CA LEU A 241 -18.03 -12.07 -7.87
C LEU A 241 -16.65 -12.04 -7.22
N TYR A 242 -15.86 -11.03 -7.54
CA TYR A 242 -14.53 -10.81 -6.99
C TYR A 242 -14.46 -9.39 -6.41
N LEU A 243 -14.15 -9.30 -5.12
CA LEU A 243 -14.04 -8.04 -4.40
C LEU A 243 -12.75 -8.06 -3.58
N PRO A 244 -11.98 -6.96 -3.47
CA PRO A 244 -10.93 -6.85 -2.46
C PRO A 244 -11.51 -7.15 -1.08
N LYS A 245 -10.81 -7.93 -0.25
CA LYS A 245 -11.26 -8.19 1.12
C LYS A 245 -11.50 -6.84 1.82
N PRO A 246 -12.71 -6.56 2.33
CA PRO A 246 -12.96 -5.36 3.10
C PRO A 246 -11.93 -5.24 4.22
N ILE A 247 -11.38 -4.04 4.38
CA ILE A 247 -10.72 -3.72 5.63
C ILE A 247 -11.86 -3.70 6.64
N ASN A 248 -11.88 -4.67 7.54
CA ASN A 248 -12.66 -4.56 8.75
C ASN A 248 -12.04 -3.39 9.52
N LEU A 249 -12.54 -2.19 9.24
CA LEU A 249 -12.59 -1.14 10.23
C LEU A 249 -13.40 -1.77 11.36
N GLU A 250 -12.67 -2.24 12.37
CA GLU A 250 -13.23 -2.67 13.62
C GLU A 250 -14.12 -1.51 14.06
N GLY A 251 -15.43 -1.73 14.02
CA GLY A 251 -16.39 -0.71 14.45
C GLY A 251 -15.97 -0.28 15.85
N PRO A 252 -15.98 1.03 16.17
CA PRO A 252 -15.49 1.54 17.45
C PRO A 252 -16.07 0.63 18.54
N PRO A 253 -15.21 -0.09 19.29
CA PRO A 253 -15.50 -1.40 19.84
C PRO A 253 -16.87 -1.34 20.48
N GLU A 254 -17.83 -2.10 19.93
CA GLU A 254 -19.23 -1.97 20.31
C GLU A 254 -19.26 -1.97 21.83
N MET A 255 -19.55 -0.79 22.42
CA MET A 255 -19.76 -0.63 23.84
C MET A 255 -21.11 -1.28 24.12
N SER A 256 -21.04 -2.59 24.03
CA SER A 256 -22.05 -3.60 24.25
C SER A 256 -22.63 -3.19 25.57
N SER A 257 -23.86 -2.71 25.52
CA SER A 257 -24.42 -1.88 26.57
C SER A 257 -24.51 -2.70 27.85
N LEU A 258 -23.46 -2.60 28.68
CA LEU A 258 -23.42 -3.06 30.05
C LEU A 258 -24.21 -2.06 30.93
N ARG A 259 -25.40 -1.72 30.41
CA ARG A 259 -26.51 -1.01 31.05
C ARG A 259 -27.69 -1.96 31.14
N ASP A 260 -27.41 -3.17 31.58
CA ASP A 260 -28.36 -3.93 32.36
C ASP A 260 -27.98 -3.67 33.83
N ASN A 261 -28.95 -3.22 34.64
CA ASN A 261 -28.78 -2.57 35.96
C ASN A 261 -28.08 -1.19 35.98
N THR A 262 -28.87 -0.12 35.94
CA THR A 262 -29.38 0.44 37.21
C THR A 262 -30.51 1.42 36.97
N TYR A 263 -31.58 1.23 37.74
CA TYR A 263 -32.65 2.19 37.99
C TYR A 263 -32.03 3.47 38.58
N TYR A 264 -31.98 4.54 37.79
CA TYR A 264 -31.74 5.90 38.24
C TYR A 264 -32.97 6.72 37.88
N GLU A 265 -33.52 7.41 38.88
CA GLU A 265 -34.71 8.24 38.73
C GLU A 265 -34.42 9.44 37.81
N GLU A 266 -35.49 9.91 37.15
CA GLU A 266 -35.45 11.01 36.18
C GLU A 266 -35.34 12.36 36.91
N ASP A 267 -34.12 12.80 37.21
CA ASP A 267 -33.85 14.22 37.49
C ASP A 267 -33.81 15.01 36.17
N GLU A 268 -34.99 15.48 35.73
CA GLU A 268 -35.20 16.33 34.56
C GLU A 268 -34.64 17.77 34.71
N ASP A 269 -33.31 17.99 34.82
CA ASP A 269 -32.75 19.30 34.41
C ASP A 269 -31.24 19.30 34.06
N SER A 270 -30.86 18.65 32.96
CA SER A 270 -29.50 18.82 32.38
C SER A 270 -29.48 18.68 30.86
N SER A 271 -29.91 19.76 30.19
CA SER A 271 -29.82 19.94 28.74
C SER A 271 -28.37 20.17 28.23
N ILE A 272 -27.42 19.31 28.61
CA ILE A 272 -26.05 19.30 28.07
C ILE A 272 -25.96 18.21 27.00
N ARG A 273 -25.81 18.62 25.75
CA ARG A 273 -25.81 17.71 24.58
C ARG A 273 -24.66 16.69 24.68
N PRO A 274 -24.94 15.37 24.72
CA PRO A 274 -23.89 14.35 24.89
C PRO A 274 -22.85 14.32 23.77
N GLU A 275 -23.17 14.83 22.58
CA GLU A 275 -22.27 14.90 21.43
C GLU A 275 -21.03 15.79 21.66
N GLN A 276 -21.15 16.88 22.43
CA GLN A 276 -20.02 17.79 22.69
C GLN A 276 -18.97 17.15 23.62
N ASN A 277 -19.41 16.34 24.58
CA ASN A 277 -18.50 15.64 25.50
C ASN A 277 -17.64 14.59 24.78
N MET A 278 -18.21 13.89 23.78
CA MET A 278 -17.44 12.93 22.98
C MET A 278 -16.33 13.62 22.16
N TYR A 279 -16.63 14.76 21.53
CA TYR A 279 -15.63 15.51 20.77
C TYR A 279 -14.48 16.02 21.65
N MET A 280 -14.80 16.54 22.85
CA MET A 280 -13.80 17.01 23.81
C MET A 280 -12.92 15.86 24.32
N PHE A 281 -13.48 14.68 24.58
CA PHE A 281 -12.71 13.48 24.96
C PHE A 281 -11.72 13.07 23.86
N HIS A 282 -12.18 12.98 22.60
CA HIS A 282 -11.31 12.66 21.46
C HIS A 282 -10.19 13.70 21.27
N LYS A 283 -10.50 15.00 21.39
CA LYS A 283 -9.51 16.09 21.32
C LYS A 283 -8.48 15.98 22.45
N ALA A 284 -8.91 15.69 23.67
CA ALA A 284 -8.03 15.48 24.82
C ALA A 284 -7.11 14.27 24.62
N GLN A 285 -7.62 13.14 24.13
CA GLN A 285 -6.82 11.95 23.84
C GLN A 285 -5.76 12.20 22.76
N ILE A 286 -6.13 12.85 21.65
CA ILE A 286 -5.20 13.23 20.59
C ILE A 286 -4.13 14.20 21.11
N ASN A 287 -4.50 15.15 21.96
CA ASN A 287 -3.56 16.08 22.57
C ASN A 287 -2.60 15.39 23.56
N ALA A 288 -3.07 14.43 24.36
CA ALA A 288 -2.22 13.64 25.25
C ALA A 288 -1.17 12.84 24.46
N MET A 289 -1.57 12.11 23.42
CA MET A 289 -0.65 11.39 22.53
C MET A 289 0.39 12.33 21.88
N ARG A 290 -0.03 13.54 21.47
CA ARG A 290 0.89 14.55 20.94
C ARG A 290 1.88 15.02 22.02
N GLN A 291 1.42 15.36 23.22
CA GLN A 291 2.27 15.83 24.32
C GLN A 291 3.32 14.80 24.75
N GLU A 292 2.98 13.50 24.75
CA GLU A 292 3.94 12.42 25.00
C GLU A 292 5.01 12.39 23.91
N SER A 293 4.60 12.35 22.64
CA SER A 293 5.55 12.34 21.51
C SER A 293 6.49 13.55 21.49
N THR A 294 6.02 14.74 21.88
CA THR A 294 6.86 15.96 21.93
C THR A 294 8.06 15.80 22.88
N LYS A 295 7.91 15.12 24.03
CA LYS A 295 9.02 14.92 24.98
C LYS A 295 10.12 14.06 24.37
N GLU A 296 9.74 13.02 23.65
CA GLU A 296 10.68 12.11 22.96
C GLU A 296 11.33 12.77 21.73
N VAL A 297 10.61 13.62 20.99
CA VAL A 297 11.20 14.44 19.90
C VAL A 297 12.29 15.35 20.44
N VAL A 298 12.02 16.07 21.55
CA VAL A 298 13.03 16.97 22.17
C VAL A 298 14.28 16.21 22.63
N GLU A 299 14.13 14.98 23.13
CA GLU A 299 15.28 14.14 23.51
C GLU A 299 16.04 13.61 22.27
N LEU A 300 15.34 13.26 21.19
CA LEU A 300 15.96 12.90 19.91
C LEU A 300 16.73 14.09 19.29
N GLU A 301 16.16 15.29 19.30
CA GLU A 301 16.81 16.52 18.84
C GLU A 301 18.04 16.87 19.68
N ARG A 302 17.98 16.69 21.00
CA ARG A 302 19.12 16.83 21.92
C ARG A 302 20.23 15.82 21.61
N ARG A 303 19.87 14.57 21.30
CA ARG A 303 20.84 13.49 21.00
C ARG A 303 21.47 13.61 19.62
N TYR A 304 20.71 14.11 18.66
CA TYR A 304 21.14 14.33 17.27
C TYR A 304 21.03 15.81 16.89
N PRO A 305 21.83 16.71 17.49
CA PRO A 305 21.74 18.14 17.23
C PRO A 305 22.07 18.47 15.77
N ILE A 306 21.61 19.64 15.31
CA ILE A 306 22.00 20.17 13.98
C ILE A 306 23.53 20.28 13.92
N GLY A 307 24.13 19.66 12.90
CA GLY A 307 25.58 19.64 12.74
C GLY A 307 26.29 18.57 13.57
N SER A 308 25.56 17.57 14.10
CA SER A 308 26.14 16.40 14.79
C SER A 308 27.25 15.69 14.01
N HIS A 309 27.23 15.77 12.67
CA HIS A 309 28.21 15.15 11.79
C HIS A 309 28.93 16.18 10.91
N PRO A 310 30.28 16.21 10.86
CA PRO A 310 31.04 17.27 10.19
C PRO A 310 30.83 17.35 8.66
N LEU A 311 30.38 16.27 8.01
CA LEU A 311 30.03 16.28 6.57
C LEU A 311 28.70 16.98 6.27
N PHE A 312 27.87 17.27 7.29
CA PHE A 312 26.52 17.80 7.15
C PHE A 312 26.19 18.84 8.24
N PRO A 313 26.90 19.99 8.28
CA PRO A 313 26.83 20.95 9.39
C PRO A 313 25.44 21.54 9.65
N ASN A 314 24.54 21.50 8.66
CA ASN A 314 23.20 22.11 8.72
C ASN A 314 22.07 21.07 8.83
N LYS A 315 22.37 19.84 9.28
CA LYS A 315 21.38 18.73 9.33
C LYS A 315 21.49 17.94 10.64
N HIS A 316 20.37 17.36 11.07
CA HIS A 316 20.35 16.29 12.06
C HIS A 316 20.71 14.97 11.36
N ILE A 317 21.87 14.40 11.66
CA ILE A 317 22.34 13.16 11.02
C ILE A 317 22.41 12.02 12.01
N TYR A 318 21.78 10.92 11.62
CA TYR A 318 22.09 9.59 12.13
C TYR A 318 23.19 8.94 11.28
N ALA A 319 24.27 8.48 11.91
CA ALA A 319 25.40 7.83 11.25
C ALA A 319 25.65 6.45 11.86
N LYS A 320 25.68 5.38 11.04
CA LYS A 320 26.04 4.02 11.47
C LYS A 320 26.42 3.10 10.30
N ASN A 321 27.44 2.28 10.49
CA ASN A 321 28.05 1.41 9.47
C ASN A 321 28.29 2.14 8.13
N GLY A 322 28.80 3.38 8.18
CA GLY A 322 29.06 4.22 7.00
C GLY A 322 27.82 4.70 6.25
N MET A 323 26.61 4.53 6.81
CA MET A 323 25.35 5.06 6.26
C MET A 323 24.96 6.34 7.00
N PHE A 324 24.60 7.38 6.26
CA PHE A 324 24.08 8.63 6.80
C PHE A 324 22.61 8.79 6.46
N LEU A 325 21.77 9.03 7.47
CA LEU A 325 20.34 9.25 7.31
C LEU A 325 19.97 10.59 7.94
N GLU A 326 19.19 11.38 7.20
CA GLU A 326 18.74 12.70 7.62
C GLU A 326 17.49 12.56 8.50
N LEU A 327 17.63 12.94 9.77
CA LEU A 327 16.53 12.95 10.74
C LEU A 327 15.69 14.21 10.54
N THR A 328 14.87 14.21 9.50
CA THR A 328 13.85 15.25 9.31
C THR A 328 12.83 15.25 10.46
N SER A 329 12.10 16.34 10.67
CA SER A 329 11.04 16.41 11.69
C SER A 329 10.00 15.29 11.54
N LEU A 330 9.73 14.82 10.31
CA LEU A 330 8.87 13.65 10.07
C LEU A 330 9.52 12.35 10.59
N CYS A 331 10.82 12.14 10.35
CA CYS A 331 11.55 10.98 10.85
C CYS A 331 11.62 10.96 12.38
N LEU A 332 11.85 12.12 13.00
CA LEU A 332 11.83 12.30 14.46
C LEU A 332 10.46 11.97 15.04
N ASN A 333 9.37 12.54 14.48
CA ASN A 333 7.99 12.24 14.87
C ASN A 333 7.61 10.76 14.67
N CYS A 334 8.06 10.12 13.59
CA CYS A 334 7.84 8.67 13.41
C CYS A 334 8.61 7.83 14.44
N GLN A 335 9.78 8.29 14.89
CA GLN A 335 10.57 7.57 15.89
C GLN A 335 10.01 7.76 17.32
N SER A 336 9.51 8.94 17.66
CA SER A 336 8.89 9.30 18.96
C SER A 336 7.44 8.84 19.17
N THR A 337 6.87 8.12 18.20
CA THR A 337 5.49 7.59 18.29
C THR A 337 5.47 6.07 18.31
N GLN A 338 6.64 5.43 18.25
CA GLN A 338 6.74 4.00 18.00
C GLN A 338 7.05 3.20 19.27
N SER A 339 6.03 2.53 19.79
CA SER A 339 6.03 1.71 21.00
C SER A 339 6.78 0.37 20.90
N ASP A 340 7.75 0.23 19.99
CA ASP A 340 8.56 -0.99 19.90
C ASP A 340 9.64 -0.97 21.00
N PRO A 341 9.60 -1.88 22.00
CA PRO A 341 10.60 -1.90 23.09
C PRO A 341 12.02 -2.23 22.61
N ARG A 342 12.22 -2.56 21.33
CA ARG A 342 13.53 -2.75 20.68
C ARG A 342 14.06 -1.49 20.00
N ALA A 343 13.25 -0.45 19.85
CA ALA A 343 13.67 0.83 19.29
C ALA A 343 14.46 1.61 20.33
N THR A 344 15.77 1.33 20.43
CA THR A 344 16.68 2.16 21.20
C THR A 344 17.10 3.38 20.40
N TYR A 345 17.41 4.47 21.08
CA TYR A 345 17.92 5.70 20.45
C TYR A 345 19.13 5.48 19.51
N ASP A 346 19.94 4.43 19.73
CA ASP A 346 21.12 4.06 18.93
C ASP A 346 20.82 3.12 17.74
N MET A 347 19.59 2.63 17.64
CA MET A 347 19.12 1.75 16.58
C MET A 347 17.76 2.25 16.08
N PRO A 348 17.76 3.17 15.10
CA PRO A 348 16.54 3.66 14.52
C PRO A 348 15.80 2.50 13.87
N LEU A 349 14.49 2.68 13.81
CA LEU A 349 13.55 1.63 13.47
C LEU A 349 13.84 1.02 12.10
N MET A 350 13.52 -0.27 11.97
CA MET A 350 13.49 -1.00 10.69
C MET A 350 12.31 -0.54 9.79
N SER A 351 12.00 0.75 9.79
CA SER A 351 10.98 1.36 8.94
C SER A 351 11.55 1.62 7.54
N ASN A 352 10.66 1.76 6.56
CA ASN A 352 11.05 2.01 5.17
C ASN A 352 11.86 3.33 4.98
N TYR A 353 11.83 4.23 5.96
CA TYR A 353 12.61 5.47 5.96
C TYR A 353 14.10 5.26 6.26
N PHE A 354 14.46 4.22 7.02
CA PHE A 354 15.86 3.92 7.40
C PHE A 354 16.49 2.86 6.48
N THR A 355 16.34 3.04 5.16
CA THR A 355 16.85 2.12 4.14
C THR A 355 18.08 2.70 3.43
N LYS A 356 18.94 1.82 2.88
CA LYS A 356 20.14 2.24 2.11
C LYS A 356 19.81 3.16 0.93
N ASP A 357 18.63 3.00 0.33
CA ASP A 357 18.15 3.83 -0.78
C ASP A 357 17.73 5.25 -0.35
N LYS A 358 17.58 5.48 0.96
CA LYS A 358 17.34 6.80 1.58
C LYS A 358 18.59 7.39 2.23
N ALA A 359 19.70 6.66 2.28
CA ALA A 359 20.95 7.16 2.82
C ALA A 359 21.50 8.30 1.94
N ILE A 360 21.79 9.43 2.56
CA ILE A 360 22.39 10.58 1.86
C ILE A 360 23.89 10.34 1.66
N LYS A 361 24.39 10.67 0.48
CA LYS A 361 25.83 10.61 0.18
C LYS A 361 26.46 11.97 0.51
N PRO A 362 27.55 12.02 1.30
CA PRO A 362 28.25 13.27 1.55
C PRO A 362 28.90 13.77 0.26
N ALA A 363 28.90 15.09 0.06
CA ALA A 363 29.72 15.70 -0.97
C ALA A 363 31.21 15.51 -0.64
N ARG A 364 32.07 15.41 -1.66
CA ARG A 364 33.53 15.45 -1.45
C ARG A 364 33.88 16.82 -0.85
N PRO A 365 34.63 16.89 0.26
CA PRO A 365 35.04 18.17 0.83
C PRO A 365 35.87 18.98 -0.19
N PRO A 366 35.61 20.29 -0.37
CA PRO A 366 36.42 21.12 -1.24
C PRO A 366 37.87 21.26 -0.72
N PRO A 367 38.85 21.55 -1.61
CA PRO A 367 40.20 21.89 -1.19
C PRO A 367 40.19 23.04 -0.17
N GLY A 368 40.88 22.86 0.97
CA GLY A 368 40.87 23.82 2.08
C GLY A 368 39.80 23.57 3.17
N SER A 369 38.96 22.55 3.05
CA SER A 369 38.14 22.07 4.18
C SER A 369 38.98 21.62 5.38
N SER A 370 38.38 21.58 6.57
CA SER A 370 39.07 21.16 7.79
C SER A 370 39.52 19.69 7.74
N MET A 371 40.63 19.38 8.42
CA MET A 371 41.14 18.01 8.55
C MET A 371 40.08 17.05 9.12
N THR A 372 39.25 17.51 10.04
CA THR A 372 38.09 16.80 10.60
C THR A 372 37.10 16.37 9.51
N MET A 373 36.79 17.26 8.56
CA MET A 373 35.87 16.98 7.46
C MET A 373 36.48 15.98 6.47
N PHE A 374 37.78 16.10 6.15
CA PHE A 374 38.48 15.11 5.32
C PHE A 374 38.59 13.74 6.00
N ALA A 375 38.88 13.68 7.30
CA ALA A 375 38.94 12.43 8.07
C ALA A 375 37.57 11.72 8.09
N ALA A 376 36.48 12.46 8.32
CA ALA A 376 35.13 11.91 8.25
C ALA A 376 34.75 11.42 6.85
N TYR A 377 35.18 12.13 5.79
CA TYR A 377 34.98 11.66 4.42
C TYR A 377 35.80 10.40 4.11
N GLY A 378 37.02 10.32 4.62
CA GLY A 378 37.88 9.13 4.50
C GLY A 378 37.27 7.89 5.19
N ALA A 379 36.69 8.05 6.39
CA ALA A 379 35.96 6.99 7.07
C ALA A 379 34.75 6.52 6.24
N TYR A 380 33.95 7.46 5.71
CA TYR A 380 32.83 7.15 4.81
C TYR A 380 33.26 6.34 3.58
N VAL A 381 34.35 6.74 2.89
CA VAL A 381 34.86 6.03 1.69
C VAL A 381 35.29 4.59 2.03
N LYS A 382 35.75 4.33 3.26
CA LYS A 382 36.07 2.98 3.76
C LYS A 382 34.86 2.19 4.27
N GLY A 383 33.72 2.84 4.46
CA GLY A 383 32.55 2.24 5.13
C GLY A 383 32.69 2.14 6.66
N GLU A 384 33.60 2.91 7.24
CA GLU A 384 33.86 2.97 8.69
C GLU A 384 33.04 4.10 9.33
N ASP A 385 32.67 3.93 10.61
CA ASP A 385 31.99 4.99 11.37
C ASP A 385 32.98 6.02 11.89
N TYR A 386 32.69 7.30 11.61
CA TYR A 386 33.51 8.41 12.07
C TYR A 386 33.35 8.61 13.58
N THR A 387 34.44 8.44 14.32
CA THR A 387 34.52 8.71 15.76
C THR A 387 35.45 9.91 15.99
N PRO A 388 34.98 11.01 16.63
CA PRO A 388 35.79 12.22 16.80
C PRO A 388 37.13 12.01 17.53
N ASP A 389 37.15 11.10 18.50
CA ASP A 389 38.33 10.87 19.36
C ASP A 389 39.45 10.06 18.69
N ALA A 390 39.15 9.28 17.64
CA ALA A 390 40.13 8.42 16.99
C ALA A 390 41.28 9.22 16.36
N THR A 391 41.02 10.45 15.91
CA THR A 391 42.03 11.35 15.32
C THR A 391 43.01 11.96 16.32
N ALA A 392 42.74 11.92 17.63
CA ALA A 392 43.65 12.47 18.65
C ALA A 392 44.75 11.48 19.09
N SER A 393 44.57 10.17 18.83
CA SER A 393 45.40 9.10 19.40
C SER A 393 46.50 8.58 18.45
N ARG A 394 46.43 8.89 17.14
CA ARG A 394 47.31 8.30 16.13
C ARG A 394 48.13 9.35 15.39
N GLY A 395 49.40 9.51 15.81
CA GLY A 395 50.36 10.51 15.31
C GLY A 395 50.87 10.31 13.87
N ASP A 396 50.12 9.60 13.02
CA ASP A 396 50.51 9.18 11.66
C ASP A 396 49.75 9.99 10.58
N THR A 397 49.54 11.30 10.79
CA THR A 397 48.68 12.12 9.90
C THR A 397 49.32 12.57 8.60
N GLN A 398 50.65 12.45 8.45
CA GLN A 398 51.36 12.95 7.27
C GLN A 398 51.06 12.12 5.99
N THR A 399 51.01 10.79 6.10
CA THR A 399 50.96 9.85 4.95
C THR A 399 49.60 9.79 4.25
N ALA A 400 48.56 10.43 4.80
CA ALA A 400 47.21 10.41 4.24
C ALA A 400 46.97 11.50 3.18
N LEU A 401 47.78 12.58 3.17
CA LEU A 401 47.65 13.67 2.20
C LEU A 401 48.30 13.33 0.86
N ASP A 402 49.46 12.66 0.87
CA ASP A 402 50.22 12.37 -0.34
C ASP A 402 49.49 11.41 -1.30
N ASN A 403 48.68 10.48 -0.76
CA ASN A 403 47.89 9.51 -1.55
C ASN A 403 46.55 10.06 -2.11
N TYR A 404 46.27 11.37 -2.00
CA TYR A 404 44.98 11.95 -2.38
C TYR A 404 45.05 13.06 -3.45
N TYR A 405 46.27 13.33 -3.96
CA TYR A 405 46.56 14.31 -5.02
C TYR A 405 47.08 13.69 -6.32
N GLU A 406 47.16 12.35 -6.40
CA GLU A 406 47.13 11.58 -7.67
C GLU A 406 45.68 11.17 -8.02
#